data_AF-A0A7J8XY49-F1
#
_entry.id   AF-A0A7J8XY49-F1
#
_cell.length_a   1.000
_cell.length_b   1.000
_cell.length_c   1.000
_cell.angle_alpha   90.00
_cell.angle_beta   90.00
_cell.angle_gamma   90.00
#
_symmetry.space_group_name_H-M   'P 1'
#
loop_
_entity.id
_entity.type
_entity.pdbx_description
1 polymer ?
#
loop_
_entity_poly.entity_id
_entity_poly.type
_entity_poly.pdbx_seq_one_letter_code
_entity_poly.pdbx_strand_id
1 'polypeptide(L)'
;GSVRFNKGFAIDGGCVRDYNGERIIGFARYLDNCTVLEAELWGILDWLNLILDRRFERILIQIDSIEAINIIMENSLRNSNATIVRRIHVKQ
;
A
#
# COMPACT_ATOMS: atom_id res chain seq x y z
N GLY A 1 2.11 -7.52 -0.28
CA GLY A 1 1.60 -8.14 0.97
C GLY A 1 1.76 -9.66 1.00
N SER A 2 1.67 -10.30 2.18
CA SER A 2 1.63 -11.77 2.31
C SER A 2 0.53 -12.18 3.29
N VAL A 3 -0.42 -13.02 2.83
CA VAL A 3 -1.54 -13.51 3.65
C VAL A 3 -1.39 -14.99 3.93
N ARG A 4 -1.44 -15.40 5.20
CA ARG A 4 -1.46 -16.82 5.60
C ARG A 4 -2.86 -17.21 6.07
N PHE A 5 -3.62 -17.82 5.17
CA PHE A 5 -5.02 -18.24 5.40
C PHE A 5 -5.22 -19.18 6.61
N ASN A 6 -4.22 -20.00 6.98
CA ASN A 6 -4.40 -21.04 8.00
C ASN A 6 -4.40 -20.52 9.46
N LYS A 7 -4.19 -19.21 9.69
CA LYS A 7 -4.22 -18.60 11.03
C LYS A 7 -4.96 -17.24 11.11
N GLY A 8 -5.55 -16.75 10.02
CA GLY A 8 -6.25 -15.47 10.01
C GLY A 8 -5.34 -14.23 10.16
N PHE A 9 -4.04 -14.39 9.91
CA PHE A 9 -3.08 -13.30 10.05
C PHE A 9 -2.56 -12.87 8.68
N ALA A 10 -2.68 -11.58 8.39
CA ALA A 10 -2.07 -10.95 7.24
C ALA A 10 -0.93 -10.06 7.69
N ILE A 11 0.14 -10.01 6.91
CA ILE A 11 1.21 -9.05 7.15
C ILE A 11 1.45 -8.37 5.83
N ASP A 12 1.41 -7.05 5.87
CA ASP A 12 1.91 -6.25 4.78
C ASP A 12 3.27 -5.65 5.13
N GLY A 13 4.09 -5.40 4.12
CA GLY A 13 5.38 -4.78 4.33
C GLY A 13 5.99 -4.31 3.02
N GLY A 14 6.84 -3.30 3.14
CA GLY A 14 7.47 -2.66 2.01
C GLY A 14 8.86 -2.14 2.36
N CYS A 15 9.60 -1.74 1.33
CA CYS A 15 10.88 -1.09 1.52
C CYS A 15 11.10 0.03 0.49
N VAL A 16 11.59 1.16 0.97
CA VAL A 16 12.09 2.23 0.13
C VAL A 16 13.56 1.97 -0.15
N ARG A 17 13.93 2.05 -1.43
CA ARG A 17 15.30 1.90 -1.89
C ARG A 17 15.79 3.20 -2.53
N ASP A 18 17.08 3.48 -2.42
CA ASP A 18 17.71 4.58 -3.14
C ASP A 18 17.91 4.24 -4.63
N TYR A 19 18.52 5.16 -5.37
CA TYR A 19 18.81 4.96 -6.79
C TYR A 19 19.89 3.89 -7.06
N ASN A 20 20.68 3.50 -6.05
CA ASN A 20 21.61 2.38 -6.12
C ASN A 20 20.93 1.03 -5.82
N GLY A 21 19.66 1.06 -5.43
CA GLY A 21 18.92 -0.12 -5.00
C GLY A 21 19.11 -0.46 -3.52
N GLU A 22 19.82 0.37 -2.76
CA GLU A 22 20.07 0.15 -1.33
C GLU A 22 18.83 0.47 -0.51
N ARG A 23 18.46 -0.43 0.40
CA ARG A 23 17.29 -0.24 1.26
C ARG A 23 17.57 0.86 2.29
N ILE A 24 16.81 1.95 2.19
CA ILE A 24 16.90 3.09 3.13
C ILE A 24 15.89 2.92 4.29
N ILE A 25 14.68 2.46 3.97
CA ILE A 25 13.59 2.32 4.93
C ILE A 25 12.87 1.01 4.65
N GLY A 26 12.48 0.30 5.70
CA GLY A 26 11.47 -0.73 5.57
C GLY A 26 10.42 -0.60 6.65
N PHE A 27 9.23 -1.10 6.32
CA PHE A 27 8.10 -1.08 7.22
C PHE A 27 7.33 -2.39 7.07
N ALA A 28 6.62 -2.74 8.13
CA ALA A 28 5.71 -3.86 8.15
C ALA A 28 4.50 -3.48 9.00
N ARG A 29 3.34 -3.91 8.56
CA ARG A 29 2.07 -3.76 9.26
C ARG A 29 1.51 -5.15 9.50
N TYR A 30 1.24 -5.44 10.77
CA TYR A 30 0.38 -6.54 11.11
C TYR A 30 -1.07 -6.17 10.75
N LEU A 31 -1.68 -7.03 9.95
CA LEU A 31 -3.08 -6.97 9.57
C LEU A 31 -3.76 -8.19 10.18
N ASP A 32 -4.93 -7.98 10.77
CA ASP A 32 -5.74 -9.09 11.29
C ASP A 32 -6.33 -9.89 10.11
N ASN A 33 -7.54 -10.43 10.24
CA ASN A 33 -8.27 -10.99 9.11
C ASN A 33 -8.48 -9.95 8.00
N CYS A 34 -7.76 -10.10 6.89
CA CYS A 34 -8.01 -9.36 5.66
C CYS A 34 -7.71 -10.22 4.42
N THR A 35 -8.31 -9.84 3.30
CA THR A 35 -8.00 -10.39 1.98
C THR A 35 -6.62 -9.95 1.51
N VAL A 36 -6.08 -10.64 0.50
CA VAL A 36 -4.81 -10.26 -0.15
C VAL A 36 -4.92 -8.84 -0.72
N LEU A 37 -6.02 -8.52 -1.39
CA LEU A 37 -6.25 -7.18 -1.93
C LEU A 37 -6.28 -6.10 -0.85
N GLU A 38 -6.97 -6.34 0.27
CA GLU A 38 -6.97 -5.40 1.40
C GLU A 38 -5.57 -5.22 1.99
N ALA A 39 -4.77 -6.28 2.07
CA ALA A 39 -3.39 -6.18 2.53
C ALA A 39 -2.55 -5.30 1.60
N GLU A 40 -2.67 -5.47 0.28
CA GLU A 40 -1.98 -4.61 -0.69
C GLU A 40 -2.43 -3.15 -0.55
N LEU A 41 -3.74 -2.89 -0.46
CA LEU A 41 -4.27 -1.52 -0.33
C LEU A 41 -3.82 -0.86 0.98
N TRP A 42 -3.72 -1.61 2.08
CA TRP A 42 -3.14 -1.11 3.33
C TRP A 42 -1.68 -0.76 3.18
N GLY A 43 -0.92 -1.58 2.47
CA GLY A 43 0.45 -1.27 2.11
C GLY A 43 0.56 0.02 1.35
N ILE A 44 -0.17 0.17 0.25
CA ILE A 44 -0.18 1.38 -0.57
C ILE A 44 -0.49 2.63 0.27
N LEU A 45 -1.46 2.56 1.17
CA LEU A 45 -1.77 3.68 2.07
C LEU A 45 -0.58 4.04 2.97
N ASP A 46 0.16 3.04 3.46
CA ASP A 46 1.36 3.24 4.27
C ASP A 46 2.52 3.81 3.47
N TRP A 47 2.71 3.34 2.24
CA TRP A 47 3.66 3.94 1.28
C TRP A 47 3.33 5.43 1.09
N LEU A 48 2.08 5.78 0.76
CA LEU A 48 1.67 7.16 0.57
C LEU A 48 1.89 8.04 1.80
N ASN A 49 1.58 7.53 2.99
CA ASN A 49 1.85 8.25 4.24
C ASN A 49 3.34 8.49 4.45
N LEU A 50 4.17 7.45 4.27
CA LEU A 50 5.62 7.55 4.43
C LEU A 50 6.22 8.56 3.45
N ILE A 51 5.74 8.56 2.22
CA ILE A 51 6.16 9.46 1.15
C ILE A 51 5.86 10.92 1.52
N LEU A 52 4.64 11.19 1.96
CA LEU A 52 4.20 12.52 2.38
C LEU A 52 4.98 13.00 3.62
N ASP A 53 5.14 12.13 4.62
CA ASP A 53 5.83 12.44 5.87
C ASP A 53 7.32 12.73 5.66
N ARG A 54 7.95 12.06 4.70
CA ARG A 54 9.37 12.23 4.36
C ARG A 54 9.62 13.27 3.27
N ARG A 55 8.55 13.82 2.66
CA ARG A 55 8.62 14.80 1.56
C ARG A 55 9.49 14.33 0.39
N PHE A 56 9.39 13.05 0.06
CA PHE A 56 10.08 12.52 -1.11
C PHE A 56 9.44 13.08 -2.39
N GLU A 57 10.25 13.70 -3.26
CA GLU A 57 9.74 14.41 -4.44
C GLU A 57 9.69 13.55 -5.71
N ARG A 58 10.53 12.51 -5.81
CA ARG A 58 10.62 11.62 -6.99
C ARG A 58 10.69 10.18 -6.54
N ILE A 59 9.61 9.44 -6.78
CA ILE A 59 9.47 8.07 -6.28
C ILE A 59 8.87 7.21 -7.37
N LEU A 60 9.44 6.03 -7.53
CA LEU A 60 8.84 4.94 -8.29
C LEU A 60 8.24 3.96 -7.29
N ILE A 61 6.92 3.79 -7.34
CA ILE A 61 6.22 2.80 -6.50
C ILE A 61 6.01 1.56 -7.37
N GLN A 62 6.52 0.42 -6.90
CA GLN A 62 6.27 -0.87 -7.53
C GLN A 62 5.14 -1.59 -6.79
N ILE A 63 4.11 -1.96 -7.53
CA ILE A 63 2.93 -2.68 -7.02
C ILE A 63 2.83 -3.97 -7.85
N ASP A 64 2.73 -5.11 -7.18
CA ASP A 64 2.65 -6.44 -7.79
C ASP A 64 1.20 -6.90 -8.03
N SER A 65 0.22 -6.11 -7.63
CA SER A 65 -1.21 -6.34 -7.85
C SER A 65 -1.80 -5.36 -8.87
N ILE A 66 -2.15 -5.89 -10.06
CA ILE A 66 -2.84 -5.12 -11.10
C ILE A 66 -4.22 -4.61 -10.64
N GLU A 67 -4.89 -5.38 -9.79
CA GLU A 67 -6.18 -4.99 -9.20
C GLU A 67 -6.01 -3.78 -8.27
N ALA A 68 -4.96 -3.78 -7.45
CA ALA A 68 -4.65 -2.62 -6.60
C ALA A 68 -4.27 -1.39 -7.43
N ILE A 69 -3.52 -1.56 -8.54
CA ILE A 69 -3.22 -0.47 -9.49
C ILE A 69 -4.50 0.13 -10.06
N ASN A 70 -5.43 -0.72 -10.54
CA ASN A 70 -6.70 -0.25 -11.08
C ASN A 70 -7.49 0.55 -10.04
N ILE A 71 -7.55 0.07 -8.80
CA ILE A 71 -8.23 0.77 -7.70
C ILE A 71 -7.61 2.14 -7.42
N ILE A 72 -6.28 2.26 -7.48
CA ILE A 72 -5.57 3.53 -7.26
C ILE A 72 -5.83 4.51 -8.41
N MET A 73 -5.80 4.03 -9.65
CA MET A 73 -5.90 4.90 -10.84
C MET A 73 -7.35 5.30 -11.14
N GLU A 74 -8.32 4.52 -10.68
CA GLU A 74 -9.72 4.74 -11.01
C GLU A 74 -10.39 5.76 -10.08
N ASN A 75 -10.34 7.03 -10.51
CA ASN A 75 -10.97 8.16 -9.80
C ASN A 75 -12.47 8.00 -9.50
N SER A 76 -13.18 7.13 -10.22
CA SER A 76 -14.60 6.81 -9.96
C SER A 76 -14.80 6.23 -8.55
N LEU A 77 -13.78 5.56 -8.00
CA LEU A 77 -13.78 4.91 -6.71
C LEU A 77 -13.52 5.87 -5.54
N ARG A 78 -13.35 7.17 -5.80
CA ARG A 78 -13.26 8.20 -4.76
C ARG A 78 -14.50 8.23 -3.86
N ASN A 79 -15.65 7.79 -4.37
CA ASN A 79 -16.91 7.64 -3.61
C ASN A 79 -17.17 6.20 -3.14
N SER A 80 -16.17 5.31 -3.21
CA SER A 80 -16.32 3.93 -2.76
C SER A 80 -16.74 3.86 -1.28
N ASN A 81 -17.65 2.95 -0.95
CA ASN A 81 -18.02 2.70 0.45
C ASN A 81 -16.86 2.12 1.26
N ALA A 82 -15.85 1.53 0.61
CA ALA A 82 -14.64 1.03 1.25
C ALA A 82 -13.79 2.19 1.80
N THR A 83 -13.69 2.27 3.13
CA THR A 83 -12.97 3.35 3.84
C THR A 83 -11.50 3.45 3.42
N ILE A 84 -10.84 2.32 3.12
CA ILE A 84 -9.43 2.30 2.71
C ILE A 84 -9.20 2.92 1.33
N VAL A 85 -10.07 2.62 0.37
CA VAL A 85 -10.01 3.14 -1.01
C VAL A 85 -10.18 4.66 -1.00
N ARG A 86 -11.10 5.18 -0.17
CA ARG A 86 -11.27 6.63 0.02
C ARG A 86 -10.03 7.30 0.57
N ARG A 87 -9.35 6.69 1.56
CA ARG A 87 -8.14 7.26 2.17
C ARG A 87 -6.96 7.33 1.19
N ILE A 88 -6.85 6.36 0.27
CA ILE A 88 -5.84 6.35 -0.78
C ILE A 88 -6.08 7.52 -1.76
N HIS A 89 -7.30 7.70 -2.25
CA HIS A 89 -7.65 8.75 -3.23
C HIS A 89 -7.57 10.19 -2.71
N VAL A 90 -7.56 10.40 -1.39
CA VAL A 90 -7.38 11.72 -0.78
C VAL A 90 -5.89 12.10 -0.67
N LYS A 91 -4.98 11.13 -0.80
CA LYS A 91 -3.53 11.30 -0.61
C LYS A 91 -2.72 11.31 -1.91
N GLN A 92 -3.36 10.99 -3.04
CA GLN A 92 -2.85 11.34 -4.38
C GLN A 92 -3.08 12.81 -4.64
#